data_AF-A0A660TKI3-F1
#
_entry.id   AF-A0A660TKI3-F1
#
_cell.length_a   1.000
_cell.length_b   1.000
_cell.length_c   1.000
_cell.angle_alpha   90.00
_cell.angle_beta   90.00
_cell.angle_gamma   90.00
#
_symmetry.space_group_name_H-M   'P 1'
#
loop_
_entity.id
_entity.type
_entity.pdbx_description
1 polymer ?
#
loop_
_entity_poly.entity_id
_entity_poly.type
_entity_poly.pdbx_seq_one_letter_code
_entity_poly.pdbx_strand_id
1 'polypeptide(L)'
;ILDRAEAYIGVMIDDLVTLGTEEPYRMFTSRAEHRIALRHDNADKRLFAKAAEVGLHSTGAVQRFEAKCARIDEIRELLRKRTLNETEAASGEELWASRKGGENFEHLLKDPKVTFVDLLKLEPALADDTHPDWLKQIELDVKYEGYLKREERHVQRFRKMENVAIPPETDWDTVPGLSSEAREKLKIIRPVSVGQASRVPGVRSSDVAVILVQLGKR
;
A
#
# COMPACT_ATOMS: atom_id res chain seq x y z
N ILE A 1 13.83 10.99 -5.99
CA ILE A 1 14.27 9.99 -4.97
C ILE A 1 13.09 9.05 -4.71
N LEU A 2 13.32 7.74 -4.63
CA LEU A 2 12.26 6.74 -4.38
C LEU A 2 12.06 6.57 -2.88
N ASP A 3 10.83 6.68 -2.40
CA ASP A 3 10.44 6.41 -1.01
C ASP A 3 10.39 4.89 -0.75
N ARG A 4 10.69 4.45 0.48
CA ARG A 4 10.53 3.06 0.94
C ARG A 4 9.09 2.57 0.75
N ALA A 5 8.10 3.46 0.90
CA ALA A 5 6.69 3.13 0.70
C ALA A 5 6.30 2.96 -0.79
N GLU A 6 7.14 3.40 -1.72
CA GLU A 6 6.83 3.42 -3.15
C GLU A 6 7.48 2.28 -3.94
N ALA A 7 8.65 1.78 -3.50
CA ALA A 7 9.35 0.69 -4.17
C ALA A 7 10.31 -0.07 -3.24
N TYR A 8 10.49 -1.36 -3.52
CA TYR A 8 11.56 -2.15 -2.92
C TYR A 8 12.97 -1.57 -3.18
N ILE A 9 13.18 -0.86 -4.31
CA ILE A 9 14.44 -0.14 -4.55
C ILE A 9 14.62 0.99 -3.52
N GLY A 10 13.56 1.70 -3.14
CA GLY A 10 13.61 2.70 -2.08
C GLY A 10 13.96 2.08 -0.72
N VAL A 11 13.37 0.93 -0.39
CA VAL A 11 13.70 0.14 0.81
C VAL A 11 15.18 -0.25 0.83
N MET A 12 15.70 -0.77 -0.29
CA MET A 12 17.10 -1.16 -0.42
C MET A 12 18.05 0.02 -0.22
N ILE A 13 17.79 1.15 -0.90
CA ILE A 13 18.64 2.34 -0.81
C ILE A 13 18.65 2.87 0.62
N ASP A 14 17.48 2.99 1.24
CA ASP A 14 17.38 3.52 2.60
C ASP A 14 18.03 2.58 3.64
N ASP A 15 17.85 1.25 3.52
CA ASP A 15 18.56 0.29 4.36
C ASP A 15 20.09 0.46 4.25
N LEU A 16 20.61 0.58 3.02
CA LEU A 16 22.06 0.70 2.78
C LEU A 16 22.63 2.00 3.33
N VAL A 17 21.92 3.13 3.15
CA VAL A 17 22.39 4.44 3.62
C VAL A 17 22.23 4.58 5.14
N THR A 18 21.15 4.04 5.71
CA THR A 18 20.82 4.23 7.14
C THR A 18 21.50 3.22 8.04
N LEU A 19 21.54 1.94 7.66
CA LEU A 19 22.06 0.85 8.49
C LEU A 19 23.51 0.48 8.14
N GLY A 20 23.97 0.84 6.95
CA GLY A 20 25.22 0.31 6.41
C GLY A 20 25.14 -1.19 6.14
N THR A 21 26.27 -1.80 5.78
CA THR A 21 26.34 -3.25 5.57
C THR A 21 27.76 -3.77 5.79
N GLU A 22 27.92 -4.75 6.67
CA GLU A 22 29.20 -5.44 6.91
C GLU A 22 29.37 -6.66 5.98
N GLU A 23 28.25 -7.23 5.53
CA GLU A 23 28.17 -8.36 4.61
C GLU A 23 27.39 -7.96 3.34
N PRO A 24 27.47 -8.71 2.23
CA PRO A 24 26.73 -8.37 1.02
C PRO A 24 25.21 -8.26 1.27
N TYR A 25 24.65 -7.08 1.03
CA TYR A 25 23.23 -6.82 1.25
C TYR A 25 22.34 -7.72 0.38
N ARG A 26 21.30 -8.29 0.99
CA ARG A 26 20.30 -9.14 0.30
C ARG A 26 18.90 -8.62 0.58
N MET A 27 18.18 -8.27 -0.49
CA MET A 27 16.77 -7.89 -0.40
C MET A 27 15.89 -9.10 -0.11
N PHE A 28 15.18 -9.03 1.02
CA PHE A 28 14.08 -9.94 1.34
C PHE A 28 12.78 -9.15 1.45
N THR A 29 11.66 -9.74 1.01
CA THR A 29 10.34 -9.09 1.06
C THR A 29 9.95 -8.70 2.49
N SER A 30 10.23 -9.59 3.45
CA SER A 30 11.05 -9.29 4.63
C SER A 30 11.02 -7.86 5.19
N ARG A 31 11.84 -7.04 4.52
CA ARG A 31 12.29 -5.74 4.98
C ARG A 31 11.37 -4.60 4.58
N ALA A 32 10.39 -4.87 3.71
CA ALA A 32 9.35 -3.89 3.41
C ALA A 32 8.19 -4.04 4.38
N GLU A 33 7.81 -2.92 4.98
CA GLU A 33 6.63 -2.75 5.81
C GLU A 33 5.36 -2.72 4.93
N HIS A 34 5.53 -2.30 3.67
CA HIS A 34 4.48 -1.98 2.71
C HIS A 34 4.23 -3.07 1.64
N ARG A 35 4.34 -4.35 2.02
CA ARG A 35 4.40 -5.46 1.04
C ARG A 35 3.16 -5.60 0.16
N ILE A 36 1.98 -5.25 0.68
CA ILE A 36 0.71 -5.38 -0.06
C ILE A 36 0.61 -4.29 -1.14
N ALA A 37 1.19 -3.11 -0.90
CA ALA A 37 1.31 -2.05 -1.89
C ALA A 37 2.45 -2.33 -2.90
N LEU A 38 3.57 -2.89 -2.45
CA LEU A 38 4.78 -3.13 -3.25
C LEU A 38 4.75 -4.44 -4.06
N ARG A 39 3.66 -4.72 -4.76
CA ARG A 39 3.55 -5.95 -5.56
C ARG A 39 4.23 -5.81 -6.91
N HIS A 40 4.64 -6.93 -7.50
CA HIS A 40 5.26 -6.93 -8.82
C HIS A 40 4.25 -6.49 -9.91
N ASP A 41 2.99 -6.89 -9.79
CA ASP A 41 1.92 -6.63 -10.77
C ASP A 41 1.53 -5.15 -10.91
N ASN A 42 1.85 -4.33 -9.90
CA ASN A 42 1.50 -2.90 -9.86
C ASN A 42 2.72 -1.97 -9.88
N ALA A 43 3.92 -2.49 -10.17
CA ALA A 43 5.15 -1.71 -10.18
C ALA A 43 5.13 -0.58 -11.22
N ASP A 44 4.53 -0.83 -12.37
CA ASP A 44 4.29 0.18 -13.40
C ASP A 44 3.38 1.30 -12.88
N LYS A 45 2.22 0.99 -12.31
CA LYS A 45 1.30 2.00 -11.74
C LYS A 45 1.99 2.89 -10.70
N ARG A 46 2.89 2.32 -9.89
CA ARG A 46 3.63 3.06 -8.85
C ARG A 46 4.76 3.94 -9.40
N LEU A 47 5.50 3.46 -10.41
CA LEU A 47 6.77 4.08 -10.82
C LEU A 47 6.72 4.81 -12.16
N PHE A 48 5.66 4.61 -12.95
CA PHE A 48 5.51 5.21 -14.27
C PHE A 48 5.60 6.75 -14.21
N ALA A 49 4.86 7.42 -13.32
CA ALA A 49 4.94 8.88 -13.20
C ALA A 49 6.36 9.37 -12.92
N LYS A 50 7.10 8.69 -12.03
CA LYS A 50 8.48 9.06 -11.69
C LYS A 50 9.46 8.81 -12.84
N ALA A 51 9.26 7.74 -13.60
CA ALA A 51 10.06 7.47 -14.79
C ALA A 51 9.83 8.53 -15.89
N ALA A 52 8.63 9.10 -15.98
CA ALA A 52 8.36 10.26 -16.84
C ALA A 52 9.15 11.51 -16.40
N GLU A 53 9.18 11.81 -15.10
CA GLU A 53 9.90 12.96 -14.54
C GLU A 53 11.39 12.95 -14.88
N VAL A 54 11.99 11.77 -15.03
CA VAL A 54 13.41 11.60 -15.38
C VAL A 54 13.65 11.27 -16.86
N GLY A 55 12.61 11.33 -17.70
CA GLY A 55 12.73 11.16 -19.16
C GLY A 55 13.04 9.72 -19.61
N LEU A 56 12.72 8.70 -18.81
CA LEU A 56 13.00 7.29 -19.14
C LEU A 56 11.91 6.63 -20.01
N HIS A 57 10.85 7.36 -20.35
CA HIS A 57 9.75 6.83 -21.15
C HIS A 57 10.03 6.89 -22.65
N SER A 58 9.84 5.76 -23.32
CA SER A 58 9.64 5.74 -24.77
C SER A 58 8.16 5.95 -25.11
N THR A 59 7.86 6.52 -26.28
CA THR A 59 6.47 6.70 -26.76
C THR A 59 5.68 5.39 -26.73
N GLY A 60 6.30 4.27 -27.14
CA GLY A 60 5.65 2.96 -27.10
C GLY A 60 5.39 2.44 -25.68
N ALA A 61 6.23 2.76 -24.70
CA ALA A 61 5.98 2.40 -23.30
C ALA A 61 4.78 3.18 -22.73
N VAL A 62 4.65 4.46 -23.09
CA VAL A 62 3.51 5.29 -22.69
C VAL A 62 2.21 4.73 -23.24
N GLN A 63 2.15 4.48 -24.54
CA GLN A 63 0.96 3.92 -25.19
C GLN A 63 0.52 2.58 -24.58
N ARG A 64 1.46 1.68 -24.30
CA ARG A 64 1.15 0.38 -23.66
C ARG A 64 0.61 0.56 -22.24
N PHE A 65 1.18 1.48 -21.46
CA PHE A 65 0.73 1.75 -20.10
C PHE A 65 -0.67 2.38 -20.10
N GLU A 66 -0.92 3.36 -20.97
CA GLU A 66 -2.22 4.00 -21.12
C GLU A 66 -3.29 2.99 -21.57
N ALA A 67 -2.99 2.15 -22.56
CA ALA A 67 -3.90 1.09 -23.00
C ALA A 67 -4.21 0.09 -21.87
N LYS A 68 -3.20 -0.31 -21.10
CA LYS A 68 -3.38 -1.15 -19.90
C LYS A 68 -4.30 -0.49 -18.88
N CYS A 69 -4.04 0.77 -18.52
CA CYS A 69 -4.85 1.50 -17.54
C CYS A 69 -6.29 1.65 -18.00
N ALA A 70 -6.50 2.06 -19.26
CA ALA A 70 -7.83 2.21 -19.85
C ALA A 70 -8.61 0.88 -19.83
N ARG A 71 -7.97 -0.23 -20.23
CA ARG A 71 -8.63 -1.54 -20.21
C ARG A 71 -8.94 -2.01 -18.79
N ILE A 72 -8.02 -1.80 -17.84
CA ILE A 72 -8.28 -2.14 -16.44
C ILE A 72 -9.49 -1.36 -15.90
N ASP A 73 -9.58 -0.06 -16.17
CA ASP A 73 -10.68 0.78 -15.70
C ASP A 73 -12.01 0.37 -16.35
N GLU A 74 -11.99 0.05 -17.65
CA GLU A 74 -13.16 -0.47 -18.36
C GLU A 74 -13.69 -1.77 -17.73
N ILE A 75 -12.81 -2.75 -17.48
CA ILE A 75 -13.22 -4.01 -16.84
C ILE A 75 -13.78 -3.75 -15.44
N ARG A 76 -13.19 -2.84 -14.66
CA ARG A 76 -13.74 -2.48 -13.34
C ARG A 76 -15.14 -1.89 -13.42
N GLU A 77 -15.41 -1.06 -14.42
CA GLU A 77 -16.75 -0.55 -14.66
C GLU A 77 -17.74 -1.66 -15.05
N LEU A 78 -17.31 -2.62 -15.87
CA LEU A 78 -18.13 -3.78 -16.21
C LEU A 78 -18.44 -4.63 -14.96
N LEU A 79 -17.47 -4.87 -14.09
CA LEU A 79 -17.66 -5.60 -12.83
C LEU A 79 -18.63 -4.90 -11.87
N ARG A 80 -18.72 -3.56 -11.91
CA ARG A 80 -19.68 -2.78 -11.12
C ARG A 80 -21.10 -2.87 -11.68
N LYS A 81 -21.23 -3.02 -12.99
CA LYS A 81 -22.52 -3.07 -13.71
C LYS A 81 -23.12 -4.47 -13.75
N ARG A 82 -22.29 -5.50 -13.95
CA ARG A 82 -22.74 -6.89 -14.03
C ARG A 82 -23.06 -7.42 -12.62
N THR A 83 -24.32 -7.79 -12.42
CA THR A 83 -24.82 -8.38 -11.18
C THR A 83 -25.11 -9.85 -11.34
N LEU A 84 -24.87 -10.64 -10.30
CA LEU A 84 -25.30 -12.03 -10.26
C LEU A 84 -26.83 -12.09 -10.37
N ASN A 85 -27.36 -12.78 -11.37
CA ASN A 85 -28.81 -12.91 -11.52
C ASN A 85 -29.36 -14.05 -10.65
N GLU A 86 -30.69 -14.11 -10.50
CA GLU A 86 -31.34 -15.10 -9.64
C GLU A 86 -31.11 -16.54 -10.11
N THR A 87 -31.02 -16.76 -11.42
CA THR A 87 -30.77 -18.09 -11.99
C THR A 87 -29.34 -18.58 -11.73
N GLU A 88 -28.35 -17.67 -11.79
CA GLU A 88 -26.95 -17.96 -11.48
C GLU A 88 -26.76 -18.22 -9.99
N ALA A 89 -27.41 -17.43 -9.14
CA ALA A 89 -27.43 -17.66 -7.69
C ALA A 89 -28.09 -19.01 -7.34
N ALA A 90 -29.11 -19.42 -8.09
CA ALA A 90 -29.80 -20.70 -7.93
C ALA A 90 -29.17 -21.87 -8.71
N SER A 91 -28.00 -21.69 -9.33
CA SER A 91 -27.35 -22.70 -10.18
C SER A 91 -27.00 -24.01 -9.47
N GLY A 92 -26.98 -24.02 -8.13
CA GLY A 92 -26.56 -25.17 -7.34
C GLY A 92 -25.05 -25.30 -7.18
N GLU A 93 -24.25 -24.41 -7.79
CA GLU A 93 -22.83 -24.30 -7.49
C GLU A 93 -22.64 -23.73 -6.07
N GLU A 94 -21.87 -24.43 -5.24
CA GLU A 94 -21.65 -24.05 -3.83
C GLU A 94 -21.12 -22.60 -3.68
N LEU A 95 -20.36 -22.12 -4.67
CA LEU A 95 -19.80 -20.77 -4.69
C LEU A 95 -20.89 -19.67 -4.77
N TRP A 96 -21.99 -19.94 -5.48
CA TRP A 96 -23.08 -18.99 -5.73
C TRP A 96 -24.34 -19.27 -4.90
N ALA A 97 -24.54 -20.51 -4.46
CA ALA A 97 -25.76 -20.96 -3.78
C ALA A 97 -26.10 -20.17 -2.49
N SER A 98 -25.11 -19.61 -1.81
CA SER A 98 -25.32 -18.79 -0.61
C SER A 98 -25.46 -17.29 -0.90
N ARG A 99 -25.42 -16.87 -2.17
CA ARG A 99 -25.46 -15.46 -2.59
C ARG A 99 -26.88 -15.02 -2.91
N LYS A 100 -27.13 -13.73 -2.75
CA LYS A 100 -28.37 -13.10 -3.21
C LYS A 100 -28.17 -12.58 -4.63
N GLY A 101 -29.19 -12.74 -5.47
CA GLY A 101 -29.25 -12.05 -6.76
C GLY A 101 -29.14 -10.53 -6.56
N GLY A 102 -28.46 -9.85 -7.48
CA GLY A 102 -28.25 -8.40 -7.45
C GLY A 102 -26.89 -7.94 -6.92
N GLU A 103 -26.07 -8.82 -6.32
CA GLU A 103 -24.68 -8.47 -5.96
C GLU A 103 -23.84 -8.28 -7.23
N ASN A 104 -23.12 -7.15 -7.35
CA ASN A 104 -22.24 -6.91 -8.49
C ASN A 104 -20.94 -7.71 -8.39
N PHE A 105 -20.32 -7.97 -9.54
CA PHE A 105 -19.12 -8.79 -9.63
C PHE A 105 -17.92 -8.20 -8.87
N GLU A 106 -17.77 -6.87 -8.82
CA GLU A 106 -16.72 -6.23 -8.00
C GLU A 106 -16.91 -6.54 -6.50
N HIS A 107 -18.15 -6.60 -6.03
CA HIS A 107 -18.47 -6.95 -4.64
C HIS A 107 -18.20 -8.45 -4.38
N LEU A 108 -18.59 -9.33 -5.30
CA LEU A 108 -18.32 -10.77 -5.18
C LEU A 108 -16.82 -11.06 -5.07
N LEU A 109 -15.98 -10.36 -5.84
CA LEU A 109 -14.51 -10.50 -5.79
C LEU A 109 -13.88 -10.11 -4.45
N LYS A 110 -14.60 -9.42 -3.55
CA LYS A 110 -14.12 -9.15 -2.20
C LYS A 110 -14.07 -10.41 -1.33
N ASP A 111 -14.84 -11.45 -1.69
CA ASP A 111 -14.74 -12.74 -1.02
C ASP A 111 -13.46 -13.47 -1.47
N PRO A 112 -12.57 -13.89 -0.53
CA PRO A 112 -11.37 -14.63 -0.86
C PRO A 112 -11.60 -15.90 -1.69
N LYS A 113 -12.78 -16.54 -1.55
CA LYS A 113 -13.16 -17.77 -2.26
C LYS A 113 -13.51 -17.52 -3.72
N VAL A 114 -13.92 -16.30 -4.10
CA VAL A 114 -14.30 -15.96 -5.47
C VAL A 114 -13.06 -15.50 -6.23
N THR A 115 -12.78 -16.10 -7.39
CA THR A 115 -11.69 -15.69 -8.28
C THR A 115 -12.22 -15.00 -9.53
N PHE A 116 -11.34 -14.30 -10.26
CA PHE A 116 -11.74 -13.74 -11.55
C PHE A 116 -12.13 -14.85 -12.54
N VAL A 117 -11.49 -16.01 -12.46
CA VAL A 117 -11.79 -17.18 -13.30
C VAL A 117 -13.23 -17.66 -13.09
N ASP A 118 -13.75 -17.58 -11.86
CA ASP A 118 -15.14 -17.96 -11.59
C ASP A 118 -16.13 -16.98 -12.23
N LEU A 119 -15.80 -15.69 -12.25
CA LEU A 119 -16.61 -14.69 -12.96
C LEU A 119 -16.57 -14.89 -14.48
N LEU A 120 -15.45 -15.33 -15.06
CA LEU A 120 -15.35 -15.63 -16.49
C LEU A 120 -16.24 -16.79 -16.92
N LYS A 121 -16.59 -17.72 -16.02
CA LYS A 121 -17.57 -18.78 -16.33
C LYS A 121 -18.97 -18.21 -16.54
N LEU A 122 -19.30 -17.12 -15.84
CA LEU A 122 -20.58 -16.42 -15.93
C LEU A 122 -20.60 -15.38 -17.05
N GLU A 123 -19.47 -14.73 -17.29
CA GLU A 123 -19.31 -13.66 -18.28
C GLU A 123 -17.96 -13.78 -19.00
N PRO A 124 -17.85 -14.66 -20.01
CA PRO A 124 -16.59 -14.88 -20.74
C PRO A 124 -16.06 -13.63 -21.46
N ALA A 125 -16.96 -12.73 -21.87
CA ALA A 125 -16.62 -11.50 -22.61
C ALA A 125 -15.71 -10.55 -21.81
N LEU A 126 -15.61 -10.70 -20.48
CA LEU A 126 -14.66 -9.95 -19.67
C LEU A 126 -13.19 -10.27 -19.99
N ALA A 127 -12.91 -11.42 -20.61
CA ALA A 127 -11.55 -11.80 -21.02
C ALA A 127 -11.17 -11.32 -22.43
N ASP A 128 -12.14 -10.88 -23.23
CA ASP A 128 -11.90 -10.46 -24.62
C ASP A 128 -10.87 -9.33 -24.64
N ASP A 129 -9.88 -9.43 -25.53
CA ASP A 129 -8.79 -8.44 -25.70
C ASP A 129 -8.09 -8.00 -24.40
N THR A 130 -8.07 -8.86 -23.37
CA THR A 130 -7.52 -8.53 -22.05
C THR A 130 -6.41 -9.49 -21.67
N HIS A 131 -5.25 -8.94 -21.32
CA HIS A 131 -4.14 -9.76 -20.87
C HIS A 131 -4.48 -10.46 -19.53
N PRO A 132 -4.19 -11.77 -19.35
CA PRO A 132 -4.50 -12.49 -18.12
C PRO A 132 -3.94 -11.84 -16.84
N ASP A 133 -2.73 -11.29 -16.92
CA ASP A 133 -2.12 -10.57 -15.79
C ASP A 133 -2.92 -9.34 -15.36
N TRP A 134 -3.65 -8.68 -16.27
CA TRP A 134 -4.47 -7.53 -15.94
C TRP A 134 -5.73 -7.96 -15.18
N LEU A 135 -6.35 -9.08 -15.59
CA LEU A 135 -7.45 -9.69 -14.85
C LEU A 135 -7.02 -10.09 -13.44
N LYS A 136 -5.81 -10.67 -13.32
CA LYS A 136 -5.26 -11.01 -12.01
C LYS A 136 -4.96 -9.78 -11.18
N GLN A 137 -4.42 -8.72 -11.79
CA GLN A 137 -4.19 -7.45 -11.12
C GLN A 137 -5.50 -6.84 -10.59
N ILE A 138 -6.59 -6.87 -11.39
CA ILE A 138 -7.91 -6.39 -10.96
C ILE A 138 -8.43 -7.20 -9.76
N GLU A 139 -8.34 -8.54 -9.81
CA GLU A 139 -8.72 -9.41 -8.70
C GLU A 139 -7.97 -9.02 -7.41
N LEU A 140 -6.65 -8.85 -7.50
CA LEU A 140 -5.81 -8.49 -6.35
C LEU A 140 -6.12 -7.07 -5.87
N ASP A 141 -6.31 -6.10 -6.77
CA ASP A 141 -6.64 -4.72 -6.43
C ASP A 141 -7.98 -4.65 -5.67
N VAL A 142 -8.98 -5.44 -6.04
CA VAL A 142 -10.27 -5.52 -5.34
C VAL A 142 -10.13 -6.22 -3.99
N LYS A 143 -9.49 -7.40 -3.94
CA LYS A 143 -9.33 -8.18 -2.69
C LYS A 143 -8.53 -7.43 -1.64
N TYR A 144 -7.50 -6.71 -2.05
CA TYR A 144 -6.62 -5.99 -1.14
C TYR A 144 -6.99 -4.52 -0.94
N GLU A 145 -8.07 -4.02 -1.56
CA GLU A 145 -8.47 -2.60 -1.50
C GLU A 145 -8.54 -2.07 -0.06
N GLY A 146 -9.18 -2.82 0.85
CA GLY A 146 -9.32 -2.43 2.25
C GLY A 146 -7.99 -2.39 3.01
N TYR A 147 -7.09 -3.33 2.72
CA TYR A 147 -5.75 -3.39 3.30
C TYR A 147 -4.88 -2.25 2.78
N LEU A 148 -4.89 -2.01 1.47
CA LEU A 148 -4.20 -0.91 0.82
C LEU A 148 -4.67 0.45 1.35
N LYS A 149 -5.98 0.66 1.52
CA LYS A 149 -6.53 1.88 2.14
C LYS A 149 -6.06 2.06 3.59
N ARG A 150 -5.93 0.98 4.35
CA ARG A 150 -5.39 1.04 5.71
C ARG A 150 -3.91 1.40 5.71
N GLU A 151 -3.15 0.79 4.83
CA GLU A 151 -1.71 1.02 4.66
C GLU A 151 -1.41 2.45 4.21
N GLU A 152 -2.16 2.97 3.24
CA GLU A 152 -2.07 4.36 2.79
C GLU A 152 -2.32 5.34 3.95
N ARG A 153 -3.34 5.08 4.78
CA ARG A 153 -3.56 5.91 5.99
C ARG A 153 -2.37 5.88 6.95
N HIS A 154 -1.65 4.76 7.04
CA HIS A 154 -0.45 4.67 7.87
C HIS A 154 0.71 5.48 7.26
N VAL A 155 0.94 5.36 5.95
CA VAL A 155 1.93 6.16 5.21
C VAL A 155 1.65 7.66 5.36
N GLN A 156 0.40 8.08 5.18
CA GLN A 156 0.02 9.49 5.30
C GLN A 156 0.20 10.02 6.74
N ARG A 157 -0.12 9.22 7.76
CA ARG A 157 0.16 9.57 9.16
C ARG A 157 1.66 9.72 9.41
N PHE A 158 2.45 8.79 8.87
CA PHE A 158 3.90 8.82 8.97
C PHE A 158 4.51 10.06 8.31
N ARG A 159 4.13 10.36 7.06
CA ARG A 159 4.54 11.58 6.35
C ARG A 159 4.17 12.86 7.09
N LYS A 160 2.99 12.89 7.74
CA LYS A 160 2.62 13.99 8.62
C LYS A 160 3.56 14.12 9.81
N MET A 161 3.92 13.01 10.47
CA MET A 161 4.84 13.02 11.61
C MET A 161 6.26 13.44 11.23
N GLU A 162 6.73 13.10 10.02
CA GLU A 162 8.01 13.61 9.49
C GLU A 162 8.06 15.13 9.41
N ASN A 163 6.93 15.77 9.09
CA ASN A 163 6.84 17.22 9.00
C ASN A 163 6.61 17.91 10.36
N VAL A 164 6.43 17.17 11.46
CA VAL A 164 6.32 17.74 12.80
C VAL A 164 7.72 17.88 13.38
N ALA A 165 8.26 19.09 13.34
CA ALA A 165 9.57 19.41 13.89
C ALA A 165 9.60 19.27 15.41
N ILE A 166 10.69 18.71 15.93
CA ILE A 166 11.01 18.72 17.35
C ILE A 166 12.06 19.80 17.59
N PRO A 167 11.78 20.81 18.44
CA PRO A 167 12.75 21.85 18.73
C PRO A 167 14.02 21.26 19.41
N PRO A 168 15.24 21.66 19.01
CA PRO A 168 16.49 21.10 19.54
C PRO A 168 16.65 21.22 21.07
N GLU A 169 16.01 22.21 21.66
CA GLU A 169 16.00 22.53 23.09
C GLU A 169 14.89 21.78 23.88
N THR A 170 14.24 20.80 23.27
CA THR A 170 13.21 19.99 23.93
C THR A 170 13.79 19.22 25.11
N ASP A 171 13.37 19.58 26.31
CA ASP A 171 13.73 18.85 27.53
C ASP A 171 12.80 17.65 27.75
N TRP A 172 13.29 16.46 27.36
CA TRP A 172 12.58 15.19 27.54
C TRP A 172 12.33 14.82 29.01
N ASP A 173 13.04 15.44 29.97
CA ASP A 173 12.78 15.18 31.38
C ASP A 173 11.43 15.74 31.85
N THR A 174 10.98 16.80 31.19
CA THR A 174 9.75 17.51 31.54
C THR A 174 8.49 16.89 30.91
N VAL A 175 8.64 15.91 30.02
CA VAL A 175 7.52 15.33 29.25
C VAL A 175 6.85 14.22 30.07
N PRO A 176 5.62 14.43 30.59
CA PRO A 176 4.94 13.43 31.40
C PRO A 176 4.42 12.27 30.53
N GLY A 177 4.50 11.04 31.04
CA GLY A 177 3.99 9.85 30.36
C GLY A 177 4.93 9.23 29.31
N LEU A 178 6.09 9.85 29.07
CA LEU A 178 7.14 9.27 28.24
C LEU A 178 7.87 8.16 29.01
N SER A 179 8.02 6.99 28.41
CA SER A 179 8.74 5.87 29.04
C SER A 179 10.21 6.22 29.31
N SER A 180 10.80 5.62 30.36
CA SER A 180 12.21 5.86 30.71
C SER A 180 13.16 5.49 29.58
N GLU A 181 12.88 4.38 28.87
CA GLU A 181 13.65 3.92 27.72
C GLU A 181 13.56 4.92 26.55
N ALA A 182 12.36 5.37 26.19
CA ALA A 182 12.19 6.37 25.15
C ALA A 182 12.90 7.67 25.51
N ARG A 183 12.74 8.15 26.74
CA ARG A 183 13.38 9.37 27.25
C ARG A 183 14.91 9.32 27.12
N GLU A 184 15.52 8.24 27.58
CA GLU A 184 16.98 8.05 27.49
C GLU A 184 17.45 8.09 26.04
N LYS A 185 16.78 7.33 25.16
CA LYS A 185 17.16 7.25 23.75
C LYS A 185 16.92 8.55 22.99
N LEU A 186 15.85 9.28 23.28
CA LEU A 186 15.54 10.57 22.65
C LEU A 186 16.53 11.66 23.06
N LYS A 187 17.07 11.63 24.28
CA LYS A 187 18.15 12.54 24.72
C LYS A 187 19.46 12.31 23.96
N ILE A 188 19.77 11.05 23.67
CA ILE A 188 20.98 10.65 22.94
C ILE A 188 20.83 10.98 21.45
N ILE A 189 19.74 10.54 20.84
CA ILE A 189 19.53 10.64 19.38
C ILE A 189 19.15 12.04 18.94
N ARG A 190 18.47 12.81 19.80
CA ARG A 190 18.01 14.19 19.53
C ARG A 190 17.31 14.32 18.17
N PRO A 191 16.18 13.60 17.97
CA PRO A 191 15.50 13.62 16.70
C PRO A 191 14.99 15.03 16.36
N VAL A 192 15.04 15.38 15.07
CA VAL A 192 14.60 16.66 14.53
C VAL A 192 13.13 16.66 14.12
N SER A 193 12.51 15.47 14.02
CA SER A 193 11.08 15.30 13.73
C SER A 193 10.45 14.20 14.56
N VAL A 194 9.13 14.28 14.76
CA VAL A 194 8.36 13.21 15.42
C VAL A 194 8.43 11.91 14.61
N GLY A 195 8.46 12.02 13.28
CA GLY A 195 8.68 10.87 12.39
C GLY A 195 10.00 10.17 12.70
N GLN A 196 11.10 10.92 12.83
CA GLN A 196 12.39 10.37 13.23
C GLN A 196 12.36 9.77 14.63
N ALA A 197 11.74 10.45 15.60
CA ALA A 197 11.55 9.93 16.95
C ALA A 197 10.82 8.57 16.95
N SER A 198 9.81 8.41 16.09
CA SER A 198 9.01 7.17 16.00
C SER A 198 9.78 5.96 15.48
N ARG A 199 10.91 6.17 14.79
CA ARG A 199 11.79 5.09 14.31
C ARG A 199 12.86 4.68 15.32
N VAL A 200 13.04 5.45 16.40
CA VAL A 200 14.04 5.13 17.41
C VAL A 200 13.66 3.81 18.08
N PRO A 201 14.53 2.78 18.04
CA PRO A 201 14.25 1.51 18.71
C PRO A 201 13.95 1.73 20.18
N GLY A 202 12.84 1.22 20.72
CA GLY A 202 12.44 1.44 22.12
C GLY A 202 11.51 2.64 22.34
N VAL A 203 11.29 3.49 21.34
CA VAL A 203 10.19 4.48 21.36
C VAL A 203 8.91 3.78 20.91
N ARG A 204 7.92 3.72 21.79
CA ARG A 204 6.63 3.05 21.52
C ARG A 204 5.66 4.00 20.85
N SER A 205 4.61 3.44 20.24
CA SER A 205 3.50 4.25 19.69
C SER A 205 2.83 5.14 20.74
N SER A 206 2.79 4.71 22.01
CA SER A 206 2.32 5.52 23.14
C SER A 206 3.23 6.72 23.41
N ASP A 207 4.55 6.54 23.31
CA ASP A 207 5.53 7.62 23.51
C ASP A 207 5.39 8.67 22.40
N VAL A 208 5.22 8.24 21.15
CA VAL A 208 4.96 9.14 20.00
C VAL A 208 3.70 9.98 20.22
N ALA A 209 2.63 9.39 20.76
CA ALA A 209 1.41 10.12 21.08
C ALA A 209 1.64 11.19 22.17
N VAL A 210 2.43 10.89 23.19
CA VAL A 210 2.82 11.84 24.24
C VAL A 210 3.60 13.01 23.65
N ILE A 211 4.56 12.74 22.76
CA ILE A 211 5.36 13.77 22.08
C ILE A 211 4.46 14.70 21.26
N LEU A 212 3.54 14.14 20.47
CA LEU A 212 2.60 14.93 19.66
C LEU A 212 1.73 15.85 20.51
N VAL A 213 1.21 15.35 21.65
CA VAL A 213 0.42 16.16 22.59
C VAL A 213 1.27 17.28 23.20
N GLN A 214 2.52 16.99 23.57
CA GLN A 214 3.42 17.99 24.14
C GLN A 214 3.74 19.12 23.15
N LEU A 215 4.00 18.77 21.89
CA LEU A 215 4.28 19.75 20.84
C LEU A 215 3.05 20.56 20.44
N GLY A 216 1.86 19.97 20.46
CA GLY A 216 0.59 20.67 20.20
C GLY A 216 0.13 21.61 21.33
N LYS A 217 0.74 21.53 22.52
CA LYS A 217 0.48 22.43 23.65
C LYS A 217 1.38 23.67 23.67
N ARG A 218 2.39 23.72 22.79
CA ARG A 218 3.29 24.87 22.62
C ARG A 218 2.71 25.90 21.66
#